data_AF-A0A920ATG9-F1
#
_entry.id   AF-A0A920ATG9-F1
#
_cell.length_a   1.000
_cell.length_b   1.000
_cell.length_c   1.000
_cell.angle_alpha   90.00
_cell.angle_beta   90.00
_cell.angle_gamma   90.00
#
_symmetry.space_group_name_H-M   'P 1'
#
loop_
_entity.id
_entity.type
_entity.pdbx_description
1 polymer ?
#
loop_
_entity_poly.entity_id
_entity_poly.type
_entity_poly.pdbx_seq_one_letter_code
_entity_poly.pdbx_strand_id
1 'polypeptide(L)' 'MSFFDIPNLVDDSVPIGEDETSNQIIEEIGNIPEFSFEPKSHSDFIEKTDQQGSKIAKSRFTVLSGELAKIT' A
#
# COMPACT_ATOMS: atom_id res chain seq x y z
N MET A 1 -11.56 -3.92 -29.02
CA MET A 1 -10.33 -4.45 -28.43
C MET A 1 -9.23 -4.33 -29.48
N SER A 2 -8.37 -3.35 -29.33
CA SER A 2 -7.11 -3.28 -30.07
C SER A 2 -6.10 -4.25 -29.47
N PHE A 3 -5.02 -4.55 -30.18
CA PHE A 3 -3.95 -5.41 -29.66
C PHE A 3 -3.37 -4.91 -28.31
N PHE A 4 -3.36 -3.59 -28.10
CA PHE A 4 -2.89 -2.97 -26.85
C PHE A 4 -3.82 -3.16 -25.66
N ASP A 5 -5.04 -3.65 -25.88
CA ASP A 5 -6.01 -3.90 -24.82
C ASP A 5 -5.95 -5.36 -24.31
N ILE A 6 -5.11 -6.21 -24.91
CA ILE A 6 -4.97 -7.62 -24.53
C ILE A 6 -3.92 -7.74 -23.41
N PRO A 7 -4.26 -8.30 -22.23
CA PRO A 7 -3.30 -8.49 -21.16
C PRO A 7 -2.26 -9.57 -21.52
N ASN A 8 -1.19 -9.64 -20.73
CA ASN A 8 -0.17 -10.66 -20.92
C ASN A 8 -0.72 -12.08 -20.68
N LEU A 9 -0.14 -13.06 -21.37
CA LEU A 9 -0.41 -14.47 -21.09
C LEU A 9 0.18 -14.83 -19.73
N VAL A 10 -0.61 -15.55 -18.94
CA VAL A 10 -0.23 -16.06 -17.62
C VAL A 10 0.64 -17.30 -17.81
N ASP A 11 1.70 -17.42 -17.00
CA ASP A 11 2.55 -18.61 -16.99
C ASP A 11 1.83 -19.81 -16.34
N ASP A 12 2.13 -21.02 -16.79
CA ASP A 12 1.52 -22.25 -16.27
C ASP A 12 1.74 -22.44 -14.76
N SER A 13 2.76 -21.82 -14.17
CA SER A 13 3.03 -21.88 -12.73
C SER A 13 2.13 -20.98 -11.88
N VAL A 14 1.40 -20.02 -12.48
CA VAL A 14 0.60 -19.06 -11.73
C VAL A 14 -0.71 -19.70 -11.29
N PRO A 15 -1.06 -19.69 -9.99
CA PRO A 15 -2.31 -20.25 -9.51
C PRO A 15 -3.54 -19.56 -10.15
N ILE A 16 -4.55 -20.36 -10.47
CA ILE A 16 -5.86 -19.85 -10.93
C ILE A 16 -6.59 -19.25 -9.72
N GLY A 17 -7.13 -18.04 -9.87
CA GLY A 17 -7.87 -17.34 -8.84
C GLY A 17 -8.82 -16.30 -9.42
N GLU A 18 -9.92 -16.02 -8.72
CA GLU A 18 -10.91 -15.00 -9.14
C GLU A 18 -10.51 -13.59 -8.68
N ASP A 19 -9.91 -13.48 -7.50
CA ASP A 19 -9.53 -12.22 -6.86
C ASP A 19 -8.35 -12.44 -5.88
N GLU A 20 -8.02 -11.41 -5.09
CA GLU A 20 -6.92 -11.46 -4.13
C GLU A 20 -7.09 -12.51 -3.02
N THR A 21 -8.30 -13.04 -2.79
CA THR A 21 -8.53 -14.08 -1.78
C THR A 21 -8.00 -15.44 -2.21
N SER A 22 -7.73 -15.62 -3.52
CA SER A 22 -7.13 -16.83 -4.09
C SER A 22 -5.60 -16.82 -4.06
N ASN A 23 -4.99 -15.74 -3.57
CA ASN A 23 -3.53 -15.63 -3.47
C ASN A 23 -2.98 -16.65 -2.47
N GLN A 24 -1.88 -17.32 -2.86
CA GLN A 24 -1.20 -18.30 -2.03
C GLN A 24 -0.01 -17.66 -1.30
N ILE A 25 0.04 -17.81 0.02
CA ILE A 25 1.20 -17.43 0.83
C ILE A 25 2.28 -18.48 0.60
N ILE A 26 3.39 -18.07 -0.03
CA ILE A 26 4.51 -18.96 -0.34
C ILE A 26 5.52 -19.01 0.82
N GLU A 27 5.71 -17.89 1.53
CA GLU A 27 6.65 -17.78 2.63
C GLU A 27 6.25 -16.63 3.58
N GLU A 28 6.49 -16.81 4.88
CA GLU A 28 6.38 -15.77 5.90
C GLU A 28 7.74 -15.62 6.60
N ILE A 29 8.27 -14.39 6.65
CA ILE A 29 9.60 -14.11 7.21
C ILE A 29 9.47 -13.12 8.37
N GLY A 30 9.97 -13.52 9.54
CA GLY A 30 9.89 -12.74 10.78
C GLY A 30 8.65 -13.06 11.61
N ASN A 31 8.43 -12.27 12.66
CA ASN A 31 7.27 -12.41 13.54
C ASN A 31 6.49 -11.10 13.59
N ILE A 32 5.17 -11.18 13.61
CA ILE A 32 4.31 -10.02 13.85
C ILE A 32 4.52 -9.56 15.30
N PRO A 33 4.83 -8.28 15.55
CA PRO A 33 5.10 -7.79 16.89
C PRO A 33 3.85 -7.79 17.76
N GLU A 34 4.00 -8.20 19.02
CA GLU A 34 2.98 -8.02 20.06
C GLU A 34 3.19 -6.69 20.75
N PHE A 35 2.14 -5.86 20.79
CA PHE A 35 2.17 -4.57 21.44
C PHE A 35 1.44 -4.62 22.79
N SER A 36 2.05 -4.06 23.83
CA SER A 36 1.41 -3.85 25.14
C SER A 36 0.49 -2.61 25.17
N PHE A 37 0.31 -1.97 24.01
CA PHE A 37 -0.51 -0.78 23.79
C PHE A 37 -1.33 -0.95 22.51
N GLU A 38 -2.37 -0.13 22.33
CA GLU A 38 -3.16 -0.10 21.11
C GLU A 38 -2.33 0.49 19.95
N PRO A 39 -1.99 -0.30 18.92
CA PRO A 39 -1.19 0.19 17.80
C PRO A 39 -1.98 1.26 17.04
N LYS A 40 -1.32 2.38 16.75
CA LYS A 40 -1.89 3.46 15.94
C LYS A 40 -1.64 3.21 14.46
N SER A 41 -2.55 3.68 13.61
CA SER A 41 -2.35 3.65 12.17
C SER A 41 -1.19 4.58 11.78
N HIS A 42 -0.50 4.26 10.69
CA HIS A 42 0.52 5.14 10.11
C HIS A 42 -0.04 6.55 9.81
N SER A 43 -1.32 6.65 9.44
CA SER A 43 -2.00 7.93 9.16
C SER A 43 -2.18 8.82 10.38
N ASP A 44 -2.33 8.23 11.58
CA ASP A 44 -2.54 8.98 12.83
C ASP A 44 -1.32 9.84 13.18
N PHE A 45 -0.13 9.47 12.67
CA PHE A 45 1.10 10.22 12.85
C PHE A 45 1.25 11.39 11.85
N ILE A 46 0.42 11.46 10.81
CA ILE A 46 0.52 12.39 9.68
C ILE A 46 -0.54 13.52 9.74
N GLU A 47 -1.52 13.45 10.65
CA GLU A 47 -2.70 14.36 10.68
C GLU A 47 -2.37 15.87 10.63
N LYS A 48 -1.23 16.31 11.18
CA LYS A 48 -0.85 17.74 11.12
C LYS A 48 -0.34 18.21 9.74
N THR A 49 0.01 17.30 8.83
CA THR A 49 0.60 17.63 7.51
C THR A 49 -0.35 17.33 6.34
N ASP A 50 -1.37 16.49 6.55
CA ASP A 50 -2.26 15.99 5.48
C ASP A 50 -3.18 17.07 4.85
N GLN A 51 -3.59 18.08 5.62
CA GLN A 51 -4.50 19.12 5.12
C GLN A 51 -3.90 20.03 4.03
N GLN A 52 -2.59 19.98 3.80
CA GLN A 52 -1.94 20.78 2.75
C GLN A 52 -1.92 20.07 1.39
N GLY A 53 -1.80 18.74 1.36
CA GLY A 53 -1.69 17.98 0.12
C GLY A 53 -2.93 18.12 -0.76
N SER A 54 -4.11 18.02 -0.14
CA SER A 54 -5.38 18.19 -0.84
C SER A 54 -5.62 19.61 -1.36
N LYS A 55 -5.12 20.64 -0.66
CA LYS A 55 -5.21 22.04 -1.10
C LYS A 55 -4.37 22.33 -2.33
N ILE A 56 -3.22 21.67 -2.46
CA ILE A 56 -2.25 21.92 -3.53
C ILE A 56 -2.55 21.03 -4.75
N ALA A 57 -2.85 19.75 -4.52
CA ALA A 57 -2.88 18.72 -5.56
C ALA A 57 -4.17 17.86 -5.59
N LYS A 58 -5.17 18.18 -4.76
CA LYS A 58 -6.46 17.47 -4.63
C LYS A 58 -6.33 16.08 -3.96
N SER A 59 -7.38 15.26 -4.09
CA SER A 59 -7.51 13.97 -3.41
C SER A 59 -6.32 13.03 -3.68
N ARG A 60 -5.98 12.21 -2.68
CA ARG A 60 -4.88 11.22 -2.69
C ARG A 60 -3.45 11.81 -2.77
N PHE A 61 -3.28 13.09 -2.41
CA PHE A 61 -1.98 13.70 -2.19
C PHE A 61 -1.81 14.10 -0.73
N THR A 62 -0.65 13.78 -0.15
CA THR A 62 -0.24 14.22 1.19
C THR A 62 1.08 14.98 1.11
N VAL A 63 1.32 15.87 2.07
CA VAL A 63 2.62 16.52 2.23
C VAL A 63 3.32 15.84 3.39
N LEU A 64 4.58 15.41 3.19
CA LEU A 64 5.45 14.98 4.28
C LEU A 64 6.25 16.19 4.77
N SER A 65 6.52 16.26 6.08
CA SER A 65 7.25 17.39 6.67
C SER A 65 8.13 16.95 7.83
N GLY A 66 9.13 17.78 8.15
CA GLY A 66 10.05 17.54 9.26
C GLY A 66 10.88 16.27 9.06
N GLU A 67 10.96 15.42 10.08
CA GLU A 67 11.74 14.18 10.04
C GLU A 67 11.13 13.13 9.12
N LEU A 68 9.80 13.09 8.97
CA LEU A 68 9.13 12.15 8.06
C LEU A 68 9.59 12.36 6.61
N ALA A 69 9.83 13.61 6.20
CA ALA A 69 10.35 13.93 4.88
C ALA A 69 11.83 13.52 4.67
N LYS A 70 12.59 13.29 5.75
CA LYS A 70 14.01 12.90 5.68
C LYS A 70 14.22 11.38 5.66
N ILE A 71 13.24 10.63 6.14
CA ILE A 71 13.31 9.17 6.30
C ILE A 71 12.72 8.43 5.09
N THR A 72 12.04 9.15 4.19
CA THR A 72 11.69 8.62 2.86
C THR A 72 12.94 8.41 2.03
#